data_AF-A0A7X6HRK5-F1
#
_entry.id   AF-A0A7X6HRK5-F1
#
_cell.length_a   1.000
_cell.length_b   1.000
_cell.length_c   1.000
_cell.angle_alpha   90.00
_cell.angle_beta   90.00
_cell.angle_gamma   90.00
#
_symmetry.space_group_name_H-M   'P 1'
#
loop_
_entity.id
_entity.type
_entity.pdbx_description
1 polymer ?
#
loop_
_entity_poly.entity_id
_entity_poly.type
_entity_poly.pdbx_seq_one_letter_code
_entity_poly.pdbx_strand_id
1 'polypeptide(L)'
;MERRFTDISGNISSISTVGSAGAGAISIRHSGRSDRPFVIGGAIENGTRGTINAGGGNAIFPAIAFPETYTQGSFPNQISLITPSAPQPPAPPPTPAPTPAPIPAPTPIPVTPLIDPARALSIATDLQVDVPPNGGRNSQIKNDLQPPARRFDSSSAAVLAFEQTFTREYEKYLELPPRRAITNMSVIYEALRRNEALTGVKTGIIYMNWVSRSDAAAGQTNSKVLVANGGNNLILPTPIAYGKKGEQPEEKNSSRLAGEAVLQQSKEVADIPKGEGLELIVVTANAEPVRVLVPAATRWQVLQLADALQSEITNPRRRSSISYLDAAQKLYRWLIAPIAAELTASKTDNLIVIPAAGLRSVPFAALHDGQQFLIEKYSTSVIPSLSLTDIRYDNISDDEVLAMGISVFEDKPPLPAVPVELQTIAPPDRGKSFLNQEFTLANLQAQRSRRPFGVIHLATHSEFQPGEPSNSYIQLWDTKLQIDEMQQLRWNEPPVNLLVLSACSTALGDEQAELGFAGLAVAAGAKSALASLWEVSDEGTLGLMAEFYRQLRIPQREGKVTIKAEALRQAQLQMLRGRVRIQDGMLRVEGRNDVVTLPDELAVRGDRILSHPYYWAAFTTIGNPW
;
A
#
# COMPACT_ATOMS: atom_id res chain seq x y z
N MET A 1 -18.50 14.37 22.21
CA MET A 1 -17.84 15.49 22.91
C MET A 1 -16.38 15.58 22.48
N GLU A 2 -15.97 16.75 22.02
CA GLU A 2 -14.60 17.03 21.57
C GLU A 2 -13.72 17.45 22.75
N ARG A 3 -12.42 17.13 22.69
CA ARG A 3 -11.37 17.70 23.56
C ARG A 3 -10.04 17.86 22.82
N ARG A 4 -10.11 18.65 21.73
CA ARG A 4 -8.96 19.34 21.13
C ARG A 4 -9.34 20.82 21.02
N PHE A 5 -8.41 21.72 21.28
CA PHE A 5 -8.59 23.15 21.11
C PHE A 5 -7.28 23.75 20.58
N THR A 6 -7.38 24.87 19.86
CA THR A 6 -6.19 25.64 19.49
C THR A 6 -5.74 26.43 20.71
N ASP A 7 -4.53 26.18 21.21
CA ASP A 7 -3.96 26.98 22.31
C ASP A 7 -3.38 28.31 21.80
N ILE A 8 -2.99 29.19 22.74
CA ILE A 8 -2.43 30.52 22.42
C ILE A 8 -1.10 30.47 21.65
N SER A 9 -0.44 29.30 21.60
CA SER A 9 0.75 29.06 20.78
C SER A 9 0.41 28.55 19.37
N GLY A 10 -0.88 28.42 19.02
CA GLY A 10 -1.36 27.92 17.73
C GLY A 10 -1.45 26.40 17.62
N ASN A 11 -1.18 25.66 18.70
CA ASN A 11 -1.13 24.19 18.66
C ASN A 11 -2.51 23.56 18.86
N ILE A 12 -2.81 22.47 18.15
CA ILE A 12 -4.00 21.65 18.38
C ILE A 12 -3.77 20.77 19.63
N SER A 13 -4.02 21.36 20.79
CA SER A 13 -3.73 20.79 22.10
C SER A 13 -4.94 20.07 22.70
N SER A 14 -4.69 19.04 23.49
CA SER A 14 -5.70 18.44 24.40
C SER A 14 -5.54 18.92 25.84
N ILE A 15 -4.32 19.33 26.22
CA ILE A 15 -4.00 19.92 27.53
C ILE A 15 -3.00 21.03 27.28
N SER A 16 -3.28 22.24 27.75
CA SER A 16 -2.37 23.38 27.66
C SER A 16 -2.51 24.22 28.92
N THR A 17 -1.39 24.61 29.54
CA THR A 17 -1.35 25.54 30.68
C THR A 17 -0.94 26.95 30.25
N VAL A 18 -0.76 27.19 28.96
CA VAL A 18 -0.27 28.47 28.42
C VAL A 18 -1.41 29.49 28.39
N GLY A 19 -1.32 30.53 29.22
CA GLY A 19 -2.29 31.61 29.31
C GLY A 19 -1.64 32.98 29.54
N SER A 20 -2.47 34.03 29.61
CA SER A 20 -2.02 35.42 29.77
C SER A 20 -1.31 35.71 31.10
N ALA A 21 -1.48 34.86 32.12
CA ALA A 21 -0.82 34.96 33.42
C ALA A 21 0.45 34.09 33.56
N GLY A 22 0.88 33.42 32.48
CA GLY A 22 2.04 32.53 32.47
C GLY A 22 1.72 31.11 32.02
N ALA A 23 2.64 30.18 32.29
CA ALA A 23 2.49 28.75 32.03
C ALA A 23 2.91 27.93 33.26
N GLY A 24 2.58 26.64 33.29
CA GLY A 24 2.73 25.83 34.49
C GLY A 24 2.82 24.33 34.23
N ALA A 25 3.32 23.61 35.23
CA ALA A 25 3.66 22.20 35.10
C ALA A 25 2.42 21.30 34.95
N ILE A 26 2.54 20.28 34.11
CA ILE A 26 1.48 19.31 33.80
C ILE A 26 1.91 17.94 34.32
N SER A 27 1.24 17.44 35.35
CA SER A 27 1.46 16.10 35.91
C SER A 27 0.25 15.21 35.66
N ILE A 28 0.43 14.12 34.93
CA ILE A 28 -0.63 13.16 34.59
C ILE A 28 -0.25 11.79 35.13
N ARG A 29 -0.97 11.30 36.14
CA ARG A 29 -0.89 9.91 36.59
C ARG A 29 -1.87 9.06 35.79
N HIS A 30 -1.40 7.99 35.17
CA HIS A 30 -2.21 7.11 34.32
C HIS A 30 -2.11 5.65 34.74
N SER A 31 -3.03 4.79 34.29
CA SER A 31 -3.07 3.35 34.63
C SER A 31 -2.27 2.46 33.66
N GLY A 32 -1.36 3.07 32.89
CA GLY A 32 -0.58 2.39 31.85
C GLY A 32 0.57 1.55 32.40
N ARG A 33 1.08 0.67 31.55
CA ARG A 33 2.27 -0.19 31.73
C ARG A 33 2.93 -0.39 30.35
N SER A 34 4.00 -1.16 30.24
CA SER A 34 4.71 -1.38 28.98
C SER A 34 3.87 -2.02 27.87
N ASP A 35 2.80 -2.73 28.21
CA ASP A 35 1.79 -3.30 27.29
C ASP A 35 0.65 -2.32 26.94
N ARG A 36 0.52 -1.20 27.65
CA ARG A 36 -0.49 -0.14 27.43
C ARG A 36 0.10 1.25 27.74
N PRO A 37 0.99 1.78 26.87
CA PRO A 37 1.67 3.07 27.09
C PRO A 37 0.70 4.25 27.15
N PHE A 38 1.15 5.40 27.69
CA PHE A 38 0.42 6.66 27.56
C PHE A 38 0.78 7.33 26.23
N VAL A 39 -0.21 7.55 25.36
CA VAL A 39 0.03 8.02 23.98
C VAL A 39 -0.48 9.44 23.77
N ILE A 40 0.43 10.37 23.52
CA ILE A 40 0.08 11.75 23.12
C ILE A 40 -0.14 11.74 21.62
N GLY A 41 -1.36 12.07 21.18
CA GLY A 41 -1.80 11.97 19.79
C GLY A 41 -2.61 10.71 19.44
N GLY A 42 -2.80 9.79 20.39
CA GLY A 42 -3.37 8.46 20.14
C GLY A 42 -4.21 7.92 21.30
N ALA A 43 -5.19 8.69 21.78
CA ALA A 43 -6.04 8.32 22.93
C ALA A 43 -7.08 7.21 22.62
N ILE A 44 -6.66 6.09 22.03
CA ILE A 44 -7.51 4.91 21.80
C ILE A 44 -7.85 4.26 23.15
N GLU A 45 -6.88 4.14 24.06
CA GLU A 45 -7.04 3.47 25.35
C GLU A 45 -6.41 4.17 26.56
N ASN A 46 -5.30 4.89 26.39
CA ASN A 46 -4.58 5.57 27.46
C ASN A 46 -3.72 6.71 26.86
N GLY A 47 -4.09 7.98 27.02
CA GLY A 47 -3.38 9.08 26.36
C GLY A 47 -4.21 10.35 26.10
N THR A 48 -3.68 11.26 25.28
CA THR A 48 -4.36 12.49 24.80
C THR A 48 -4.54 12.48 23.27
N ARG A 49 -5.54 13.21 22.74
CA ARG A 49 -5.80 13.26 21.27
C ARG A 49 -5.02 14.35 20.54
N GLY A 50 -4.55 15.37 21.25
CA GLY A 50 -3.70 16.44 20.76
C GLY A 50 -2.52 16.69 21.71
N THR A 51 -1.75 17.72 21.38
CA THR A 51 -0.53 18.16 22.08
C THR A 51 -0.77 18.36 23.59
N ILE A 52 0.27 18.09 24.38
CA ILE A 52 0.39 18.56 25.77
C ILE A 52 1.40 19.70 25.79
N ASN A 53 0.96 20.90 26.18
CA ASN A 53 1.78 22.12 26.12
C ASN A 53 1.89 22.77 27.51
N ALA A 54 3.07 22.71 28.12
CA ALA A 54 3.36 23.33 29.42
C ALA A 54 3.97 24.74 29.30
N GLY A 55 4.10 25.28 28.07
CA GLY A 55 4.60 26.61 27.80
C GLY A 55 6.12 26.77 27.86
N GLY A 56 6.59 27.98 27.59
CA GLY A 56 8.03 28.31 27.53
C GLY A 56 8.84 27.40 26.59
N GLY A 57 8.24 26.95 25.50
CA GLY A 57 8.84 26.03 24.54
C GLY A 57 8.70 24.53 24.88
N ASN A 58 8.18 24.17 26.06
CA ASN A 58 8.03 22.77 26.46
C ASN A 58 6.65 22.21 26.09
N ALA A 59 6.58 21.52 24.95
CA ALA A 59 5.41 20.79 24.49
C ALA A 59 5.77 19.40 24.00
N ILE A 60 4.83 18.47 24.09
CA ILE A 60 4.93 17.12 23.50
C ILE A 60 3.83 16.98 22.45
N PHE A 61 4.25 16.76 21.21
CA PHE A 61 3.37 16.70 20.04
C PHE A 61 2.97 15.24 19.71
N PRO A 62 1.83 15.05 19.02
CA PRO A 62 1.48 13.77 18.39
C PRO A 62 2.59 13.23 17.46
N ALA A 63 2.86 11.93 17.37
CA ALA A 63 2.19 10.78 18.00
C ALA A 63 3.15 9.95 18.88
N ILE A 64 3.54 10.48 20.04
CA ILE A 64 4.58 9.90 20.91
C ILE A 64 3.96 9.02 22.01
N ALA A 65 4.52 7.82 22.20
CA ALA A 65 4.08 6.84 23.21
C ALA A 65 5.10 6.69 24.36
N PHE A 66 4.59 6.66 25.59
CA PHE A 66 5.39 6.57 26.81
C PHE A 66 5.02 5.29 27.60
N PRO A 67 5.84 4.22 27.54
CA PRO A 67 5.57 2.95 28.22
C PRO A 67 5.88 2.96 29.72
N GLU A 68 6.68 3.93 30.17
CA GLU A 68 7.10 4.13 31.56
C GLU A 68 6.90 5.59 31.99
N THR A 69 7.24 5.91 33.24
CA THR A 69 7.24 7.30 33.73
C THR A 69 8.22 8.15 32.91
N TYR A 70 7.73 9.27 32.38
CA TYR A 70 8.49 10.19 31.53
C TYR A 70 8.34 11.63 32.02
N THR A 71 9.47 12.35 32.09
CA THR A 71 9.49 13.76 32.50
C THR A 71 10.30 14.59 31.50
N GLN A 72 9.70 15.66 30.98
CA GLN A 72 10.30 16.58 30.03
C GLN A 72 10.32 18.01 30.60
N GLY A 73 11.48 18.66 30.53
CA GLY A 73 11.68 20.04 31.00
C GLY A 73 11.71 20.19 32.53
N SER A 74 11.75 21.45 32.95
CA SER A 74 11.93 21.87 34.34
C SER A 74 10.82 22.83 34.77
N PHE A 75 10.59 22.95 36.08
CA PHE A 75 9.67 23.97 36.62
C PHE A 75 10.08 25.39 36.17
N PRO A 76 9.13 26.28 35.85
CA PRO A 76 7.68 26.11 36.03
C PRO A 76 6.97 25.27 34.95
N ASN A 77 7.61 24.96 33.83
CA ASN A 77 6.95 24.44 32.62
C ASN A 77 7.15 22.93 32.40
N GLN A 78 7.28 22.12 33.47
CA GLN A 78 7.58 20.69 33.35
C GLN A 78 6.36 19.87 32.87
N ILE A 79 6.58 18.81 32.08
CA ILE A 79 5.57 17.79 31.77
C ILE A 79 6.02 16.47 32.39
N SER A 80 5.16 15.84 33.20
CA SER A 80 5.42 14.59 33.91
C SER A 80 4.28 13.59 33.67
N LEU A 81 4.56 12.52 32.95
CA LEU A 81 3.67 11.37 32.72
C LEU A 81 4.07 10.28 33.72
N ILE A 82 3.21 10.00 34.70
CA ILE A 82 3.56 9.17 35.86
C ILE A 82 2.84 7.83 35.78
N THR A 83 3.62 6.78 35.51
CA THR A 83 3.21 5.38 35.66
C THR A 83 3.32 5.00 37.14
N PRO A 84 2.27 4.47 37.79
CA PRO A 84 2.32 4.04 39.18
C PRO A 84 3.15 2.76 39.32
N SER A 85 4.26 2.85 40.05
CA SER A 85 5.02 1.68 40.52
C SER A 85 4.12 0.72 41.29
N ALA A 86 4.43 -0.58 41.21
CA ALA A 86 3.81 -1.57 42.11
C ALA A 86 4.05 -1.17 43.58
N PRO A 87 3.11 -1.43 44.51
CA PRO A 87 3.27 -1.03 45.91
C PRO A 87 4.52 -1.69 46.53
N GLN A 88 5.54 -0.88 46.80
CA GLN A 88 6.68 -1.33 47.60
C GLN A 88 6.37 -1.21 49.09
N PRO A 89 6.87 -2.12 49.95
CA PRO A 89 6.80 -1.95 51.40
C PRO A 89 7.48 -0.63 51.83
N PRO A 90 6.98 0.04 52.89
CA PRO A 90 7.52 1.32 53.32
C PRO A 90 8.95 1.20 53.83
N ALA A 91 9.87 1.94 53.21
CA ALA A 91 11.26 2.05 53.63
C ALA A 91 11.45 3.17 54.69
N PRO A 92 12.44 3.05 55.60
CA PRO A 92 12.68 4.01 56.69
C PRO A 92 13.18 5.39 56.20
N PRO A 93 13.05 6.46 57.03
CA PRO A 93 13.28 7.83 56.60
C PRO A 93 14.77 8.17 56.35
N PRO A 94 15.08 9.02 55.35
CA PRO A 94 16.45 9.34 54.95
C PRO A 94 17.09 10.53 55.69
N THR A 95 18.42 10.51 55.79
CA THR A 95 19.28 11.64 56.23
C THR A 95 19.60 12.57 55.05
N PRO A 96 19.73 13.91 55.22
CA PRO A 96 19.91 14.83 54.09
C PRO A 96 21.31 14.80 53.45
N ALA A 97 21.38 15.09 52.15
CA ALA A 97 22.61 15.25 51.36
C ALA A 97 22.83 16.72 50.91
N PRO A 98 24.09 17.15 50.66
CA PRO A 98 24.43 18.56 50.41
C PRO A 98 24.24 19.06 48.96
N THR A 99 24.30 20.38 48.81
CA THR A 99 23.95 21.19 47.62
C THR A 99 24.93 21.07 46.43
N PRO A 100 24.48 21.10 45.15
CA PRO A 100 25.35 21.14 43.96
C PRO A 100 25.88 22.54 43.61
N ALA A 101 26.98 22.58 42.84
CA ALA A 101 27.61 23.80 42.32
C ALA A 101 27.13 24.21 40.90
N PRO A 102 27.39 25.44 40.42
CA PRO A 102 26.78 25.99 39.19
C PRO A 102 27.41 25.54 37.86
N ILE A 103 26.63 25.65 36.78
CA ILE A 103 26.98 25.30 35.38
C ILE A 103 27.41 26.57 34.60
N PRO A 104 28.47 26.51 33.75
CA PRO A 104 28.90 27.65 32.91
C PRO A 104 28.11 27.80 31.59
N ALA A 105 28.19 28.99 30.98
CA ALA A 105 27.38 29.45 29.84
C ALA A 105 27.89 28.97 28.45
N PRO A 106 27.03 28.95 27.40
CA PRO A 106 27.34 28.38 26.09
C PRO A 106 28.07 29.34 25.12
N THR A 107 28.76 28.75 24.13
CA THR A 107 29.56 29.44 23.09
C THR A 107 28.85 29.44 21.71
N PRO A 108 29.00 30.46 20.84
CA PRO A 108 28.27 30.54 19.55
C PRO A 108 28.81 29.62 18.43
N ILE A 109 27.94 29.33 17.45
CA ILE A 109 28.17 28.45 16.30
C ILE A 109 28.72 29.25 15.07
N PRO A 110 29.72 28.76 14.31
CA PRO A 110 30.15 29.36 13.04
C PRO A 110 29.28 28.97 11.83
N VAL A 111 29.25 29.85 10.82
CA VAL A 111 28.44 29.70 9.59
C VAL A 111 29.17 28.89 8.51
N THR A 112 28.42 28.07 7.76
CA THR A 112 28.91 27.16 6.69
C THR A 112 29.12 27.85 5.33
N PRO A 113 30.19 27.51 4.57
CA PRO A 113 30.31 27.81 3.15
C PRO A 113 29.94 26.63 2.21
N LEU A 114 29.62 26.94 0.95
CA LEU A 114 29.20 26.02 -0.13
C LEU A 114 30.38 25.45 -0.95
N ILE A 115 30.48 24.11 -1.08
CA ILE A 115 30.98 23.30 -2.22
C ILE A 115 30.46 21.84 -2.02
N ASP A 116 30.39 20.85 -2.94
CA ASP A 116 30.82 20.66 -4.34
C ASP A 116 29.97 19.52 -5.01
N PRO A 117 29.75 19.47 -6.36
CA PRO A 117 28.92 18.43 -7.00
C PRO A 117 29.55 17.04 -7.24
N ALA A 118 30.83 16.81 -6.96
CA ALA A 118 31.57 15.62 -7.43
C ALA A 118 31.76 14.50 -6.39
N ARG A 119 30.94 14.42 -5.33
CA ARG A 119 31.07 13.41 -4.27
C ARG A 119 29.99 12.33 -4.33
N ALA A 120 30.34 11.17 -4.91
CA ALA A 120 29.60 9.93 -4.70
C ALA A 120 29.55 9.60 -3.20
N LEU A 121 28.35 9.52 -2.62
CA LEU A 121 28.16 9.29 -1.19
C LEU A 121 28.02 7.79 -0.90
N SER A 122 29.03 7.26 -0.19
CA SER A 122 28.95 5.99 0.52
C SER A 122 27.77 5.99 1.50
N ILE A 123 26.95 4.95 1.45
CA ILE A 123 25.81 4.77 2.35
C ILE A 123 26.33 4.56 3.78
N ALA A 124 25.84 5.38 4.72
CA ALA A 124 26.11 5.17 6.14
C ALA A 124 25.28 3.98 6.67
N THR A 125 25.97 3.00 7.25
CA THR A 125 25.35 2.03 8.16
C THR A 125 25.02 2.71 9.48
N ASP A 126 23.84 3.32 9.56
CA ASP A 126 22.98 3.42 10.75
C ASP A 126 21.74 4.25 10.38
N LEU A 127 20.58 3.58 10.26
CA LEU A 127 19.30 4.20 9.92
C LEU A 127 18.24 3.77 10.93
N GLN A 128 18.16 4.51 12.04
CA GLN A 128 16.92 4.55 12.83
C GLN A 128 15.85 5.28 12.02
N VAL A 129 14.61 4.80 12.11
CA VAL A 129 13.51 5.23 11.24
C VAL A 129 12.71 6.35 11.89
N ASP A 130 12.92 7.59 11.46
CA ASP A 130 11.98 8.70 11.70
C ASP A 130 10.76 8.59 10.77
N VAL A 131 9.58 8.91 11.30
CA VAL A 131 8.29 8.86 10.58
C VAL A 131 7.54 10.18 10.77
N PRO A 132 7.16 10.90 9.70
CA PRO A 132 6.43 12.17 9.79
C PRO A 132 4.91 11.94 10.01
N PRO A 133 4.22 12.76 10.83
CA PRO A 133 2.80 12.56 11.15
C PRO A 133 1.84 13.38 10.26
N ASN A 134 0.86 12.72 9.63
CA ASN A 134 -0.48 13.24 9.29
C ASN A 134 -1.35 12.15 8.65
N GLY A 135 -2.68 12.25 8.72
CA GLY A 135 -3.58 11.45 7.89
C GLY A 135 -4.88 11.04 8.59
N GLY A 136 -4.86 9.85 9.20
CA GLY A 136 -5.89 9.36 10.14
C GLY A 136 -7.17 8.76 9.51
N ARG A 137 -7.51 7.55 9.96
CA ARG A 137 -8.89 7.04 10.14
C ARG A 137 -8.89 5.95 11.21
N ASN A 138 -10.05 5.63 11.78
CA ASN A 138 -10.17 4.74 12.94
C ASN A 138 -10.14 3.25 12.53
N SER A 139 -9.61 2.38 13.40
CA SER A 139 -9.81 0.93 13.32
C SER A 139 -9.94 0.31 14.72
N GLN A 140 -11.10 -0.28 15.05
CA GLN A 140 -11.23 -1.26 16.12
C GLN A 140 -11.26 -2.65 15.49
N ILE A 141 -10.09 -3.28 15.37
CA ILE A 141 -9.96 -4.60 14.74
C ILE A 141 -10.62 -5.66 15.65
N LYS A 142 -11.68 -6.33 15.17
CA LYS A 142 -12.18 -7.57 15.75
C LYS A 142 -11.58 -8.78 15.04
N ASN A 143 -10.56 -9.38 15.65
CA ASN A 143 -9.92 -10.60 15.17
C ASN A 143 -10.77 -11.85 15.47
N ASP A 144 -11.73 -12.17 14.62
CA ASP A 144 -12.51 -13.42 14.69
C ASP A 144 -11.93 -14.56 13.80
N LEU A 145 -10.71 -14.38 13.27
CA LEU A 145 -9.95 -15.41 12.56
C LEU A 145 -8.54 -15.50 13.16
N GLN A 146 -8.24 -16.61 13.85
CA GLN A 146 -6.89 -16.92 14.29
C GLN A 146 -6.03 -17.27 13.06
N PRO A 147 -4.82 -16.70 12.90
CA PRO A 147 -3.88 -17.16 11.89
C PRO A 147 -3.53 -18.62 12.21
N PRO A 148 -3.82 -19.58 11.30
CA PRO A 148 -3.63 -20.99 11.60
C PRO A 148 -2.14 -21.30 11.66
N ALA A 149 -1.70 -21.92 12.77
CA ALA A 149 -0.33 -22.42 12.90
C ALA A 149 -0.09 -23.52 11.84
N ARG A 150 0.57 -23.16 10.74
CA ARG A 150 0.77 -24.05 9.58
C ARG A 150 2.25 -24.30 9.33
N ARG A 151 2.76 -25.38 9.93
CA ARG A 151 3.88 -26.11 9.34
C ARG A 151 3.39 -26.75 8.04
N PHE A 152 4.03 -26.42 6.93
CA PHE A 152 3.78 -27.03 5.63
C PHE A 152 4.92 -27.96 5.25
N ASP A 153 4.58 -29.13 4.70
CA ASP A 153 5.56 -30.14 4.27
C ASP A 153 6.29 -29.74 2.97
N SER A 154 5.75 -28.76 2.23
CA SER A 154 6.38 -28.18 1.03
C SER A 154 5.83 -26.79 0.72
N SER A 155 6.57 -26.00 -0.08
CA SER A 155 6.08 -24.73 -0.64
C SER A 155 4.82 -24.92 -1.49
N SER A 156 4.77 -26.00 -2.28
CA SER A 156 3.60 -26.39 -3.07
C SER A 156 2.35 -26.64 -2.20
N ALA A 157 2.50 -27.25 -1.01
CA ALA A 157 1.40 -27.37 -0.06
C ALA A 157 0.98 -26.02 0.55
N ALA A 158 1.94 -25.11 0.78
CA ALA A 158 1.67 -23.76 1.27
C ALA A 158 0.86 -22.92 0.24
N VAL A 159 1.21 -22.98 -1.05
CA VAL A 159 0.45 -22.32 -2.15
C VAL A 159 -1.00 -22.77 -2.15
N LEU A 160 -1.26 -24.09 -2.17
CA LEU A 160 -2.62 -24.63 -2.19
C LEU A 160 -3.42 -24.26 -0.94
N ALA A 161 -2.77 -24.20 0.21
CA ALA A 161 -3.40 -23.80 1.47
C ALA A 161 -3.66 -22.28 1.55
N PHE A 162 -2.87 -21.45 0.88
CA PHE A 162 -3.08 -20.01 0.75
C PHE A 162 -4.22 -19.72 -0.24
N GLU A 163 -4.23 -20.36 -1.42
CA GLU A 163 -5.36 -20.34 -2.35
C GLU A 163 -6.69 -20.65 -1.65
N GLN A 164 -6.74 -21.73 -0.88
CA GLN A 164 -7.94 -22.11 -0.13
C GLN A 164 -8.28 -21.16 1.02
N THR A 165 -7.31 -20.47 1.63
CA THR A 165 -7.58 -19.46 2.65
C THR A 165 -8.17 -18.22 1.99
N PHE A 166 -7.46 -17.61 1.03
CA PHE A 166 -7.90 -16.39 0.36
C PHE A 166 -9.23 -16.58 -0.38
N THR A 167 -9.42 -17.70 -1.07
CA THR A 167 -10.71 -18.01 -1.72
C THR A 167 -11.87 -17.97 -0.72
N ARG A 168 -11.74 -18.60 0.44
CA ARG A 168 -12.80 -18.62 1.47
C ARG A 168 -12.97 -17.28 2.19
N GLU A 169 -11.89 -16.53 2.39
CA GLU A 169 -11.97 -15.16 2.90
C GLU A 169 -12.80 -14.30 1.95
N TYR A 170 -12.47 -14.29 0.65
CA TYR A 170 -13.20 -13.52 -0.35
C TYR A 170 -14.62 -14.04 -0.60
N GLU A 171 -14.88 -15.35 -0.56
CA GLU A 171 -16.24 -15.91 -0.61
C GLU A 171 -17.10 -15.37 0.53
N LYS A 172 -16.58 -15.38 1.77
CA LYS A 172 -17.29 -14.84 2.92
C LYS A 172 -17.51 -13.33 2.82
N TYR A 173 -16.49 -12.58 2.40
CA TYR A 173 -16.49 -11.12 2.40
C TYR A 173 -17.24 -10.49 1.20
N LEU A 174 -17.37 -11.20 0.08
CA LEU A 174 -18.17 -10.79 -1.11
C LEU A 174 -19.54 -11.51 -1.18
N GLU A 175 -19.89 -12.30 -0.17
CA GLU A 175 -21.08 -13.18 -0.14
C GLU A 175 -21.23 -14.10 -1.37
N LEU A 176 -20.10 -14.59 -1.91
CA LEU A 176 -20.10 -15.38 -3.14
C LEU A 176 -20.46 -16.84 -2.91
N PRO A 177 -21.11 -17.50 -3.89
CA PRO A 177 -21.32 -18.93 -3.86
C PRO A 177 -19.96 -19.67 -3.87
N PRO A 178 -19.80 -20.74 -3.06
CA PRO A 178 -18.54 -21.48 -2.98
C PRO A 178 -18.03 -21.95 -4.33
N ARG A 179 -16.78 -21.63 -4.65
CA ARG A 179 -16.09 -22.08 -5.85
C ARG A 179 -15.30 -23.36 -5.59
N ARG A 180 -14.99 -24.07 -6.67
CA ARG A 180 -14.12 -25.24 -6.60
C ARG A 180 -12.68 -24.79 -6.38
N ALA A 181 -12.20 -24.90 -5.15
CA ALA A 181 -10.81 -24.59 -4.81
C ALA A 181 -9.81 -25.38 -5.66
N ILE A 182 -8.69 -24.75 -5.99
CA ILE A 182 -7.54 -25.43 -6.59
C ILE A 182 -6.90 -26.33 -5.53
N THR A 183 -6.78 -27.62 -5.85
CA THR A 183 -6.22 -28.66 -4.96
C THR A 183 -4.95 -29.30 -5.50
N ASN A 184 -4.44 -28.85 -6.66
CA ASN A 184 -3.25 -29.41 -7.30
C ASN A 184 -2.48 -28.32 -8.05
N MET A 185 -1.16 -28.26 -7.82
CA MET A 185 -0.25 -27.31 -8.46
C MET A 185 -0.19 -27.44 -9.98
N SER A 186 -0.49 -28.63 -10.53
CA SER A 186 -0.51 -28.84 -11.99
C SER A 186 -1.47 -27.87 -12.70
N VAL A 187 -2.60 -27.54 -12.08
CA VAL A 187 -3.59 -26.58 -12.61
C VAL A 187 -2.97 -25.19 -12.77
N ILE A 188 -2.16 -24.76 -11.80
CA ILE A 188 -1.48 -23.46 -11.81
C ILE A 188 -0.37 -23.46 -12.88
N TYR A 189 0.48 -24.49 -12.90
CA TYR A 189 1.56 -24.61 -13.89
C TYR A 189 1.04 -24.76 -15.33
N GLU A 190 -0.08 -25.45 -15.55
CA GLU A 190 -0.72 -25.57 -16.85
C GLU A 190 -1.35 -24.25 -17.30
N ALA A 191 -2.00 -23.50 -16.40
CA ALA A 191 -2.54 -22.18 -16.73
C ALA A 191 -1.41 -21.20 -17.12
N LEU A 192 -0.33 -21.15 -16.33
CA LEU A 192 0.84 -20.32 -16.63
C LEU A 192 1.50 -20.70 -17.96
N ARG A 193 1.81 -21.98 -18.18
CA ARG A 193 2.43 -22.45 -19.43
C ARG A 193 1.53 -22.25 -20.66
N ARG A 194 0.21 -22.44 -20.52
CA ARG A 194 -0.76 -22.20 -21.60
C ARG A 194 -0.81 -20.71 -21.96
N ASN A 195 -0.89 -19.82 -20.97
CA ASN A 195 -0.95 -18.39 -21.25
C ASN A 195 0.41 -17.89 -21.79
N GLU A 196 1.55 -18.39 -21.31
CA GLU A 196 2.88 -18.14 -21.91
C GLU A 196 2.93 -18.60 -23.38
N ALA A 197 2.41 -19.79 -23.70
CA ALA A 197 2.38 -20.30 -25.08
C ALA A 197 1.44 -19.51 -26.01
N LEU A 198 0.33 -18.95 -25.49
CA LEU A 198 -0.61 -18.14 -26.26
C LEU A 198 -0.14 -16.69 -26.46
N THR A 199 0.59 -16.13 -25.49
CA THR A 199 0.90 -14.68 -25.45
C THR A 199 2.38 -14.35 -25.60
N GLY A 200 3.29 -15.29 -25.37
CA GLY A 200 4.73 -15.03 -25.21
C GLY A 200 5.10 -14.29 -23.92
N VAL A 201 4.13 -14.00 -23.04
CA VAL A 201 4.32 -13.25 -21.79
C VAL A 201 4.54 -14.22 -20.63
N LYS A 202 5.67 -14.08 -19.95
CA LYS A 202 6.02 -14.90 -18.79
C LYS A 202 5.43 -14.31 -17.52
N THR A 203 4.59 -15.08 -16.83
CA THR A 203 3.93 -14.60 -15.60
C THR A 203 4.52 -15.25 -14.35
N GLY A 204 4.86 -14.43 -13.36
CA GLY A 204 5.10 -14.84 -11.98
C GLY A 204 3.90 -14.50 -11.11
N ILE A 205 3.59 -15.36 -10.14
CA ILE A 205 2.54 -15.13 -9.13
C ILE A 205 3.22 -14.97 -7.77
N ILE A 206 2.89 -13.93 -7.01
CA ILE A 206 3.30 -13.74 -5.62
C ILE A 206 2.08 -13.85 -4.71
N TYR A 207 2.08 -14.83 -3.82
CA TYR A 207 1.21 -14.83 -2.63
C TYR A 207 1.88 -14.03 -1.52
N MET A 208 1.16 -13.07 -0.92
CA MET A 208 1.63 -12.30 0.23
C MET A 208 0.70 -12.54 1.41
N ASN A 209 1.19 -13.10 2.51
CA ASN A 209 0.38 -13.49 3.66
C ASN A 209 0.99 -13.06 5.01
N TRP A 210 0.16 -13.01 6.04
CA TRP A 210 0.57 -12.80 7.43
C TRP A 210 0.68 -14.13 8.17
N VAL A 211 1.77 -14.34 8.89
CA VAL A 211 2.03 -15.57 9.67
C VAL A 211 2.45 -15.24 11.10
N SER A 212 2.15 -16.14 12.06
CA SER A 212 2.54 -15.91 13.45
C SER A 212 4.06 -15.89 13.61
N ARG A 213 4.59 -15.09 14.54
CA ARG A 213 6.04 -15.06 14.82
C ARG A 213 6.59 -16.39 15.31
N SER A 214 5.77 -17.22 15.96
CA SER A 214 6.10 -18.60 16.32
C SER A 214 6.32 -19.49 15.09
N ASP A 215 5.49 -19.35 14.05
CA ASP A 215 5.67 -20.08 12.78
C ASP A 215 6.86 -19.53 11.98
N ALA A 216 7.05 -18.21 11.98
CA ALA A 216 8.19 -17.56 11.34
C ALA A 216 9.53 -17.97 11.98
N ALA A 217 9.59 -18.07 13.32
CA ALA A 217 10.74 -18.60 14.04
C ALA A 217 10.94 -20.11 13.82
N ALA A 218 9.86 -20.90 13.79
CA ALA A 218 9.93 -22.33 13.50
C ALA A 218 10.43 -22.62 12.07
N GLY A 219 10.14 -21.73 11.12
CA GLY A 219 10.65 -21.78 9.74
C GLY A 219 12.17 -21.86 9.65
N GLN A 220 12.90 -21.28 10.61
CA GLN A 220 14.38 -21.34 10.68
C GLN A 220 14.94 -22.77 10.83
N THR A 221 14.10 -23.74 11.20
CA THR A 221 14.49 -25.16 11.33
C THR A 221 14.15 -26.01 10.11
N ASN A 222 13.53 -25.45 9.07
CA ASN A 222 13.12 -26.16 7.87
C ASN A 222 13.87 -25.63 6.63
N SER A 223 14.80 -26.43 6.09
CA SER A 223 15.76 -26.05 5.04
C SER A 223 15.17 -25.74 3.65
N LYS A 224 13.84 -25.66 3.53
CA LYS A 224 13.11 -25.25 2.31
C LYS A 224 12.44 -23.87 2.42
N VAL A 225 12.62 -23.15 3.52
CA VAL A 225 12.07 -21.81 3.73
C VAL A 225 13.22 -20.81 3.85
N LEU A 226 13.25 -19.81 2.97
CA LEU A 226 14.24 -18.74 3.05
C LEU A 226 13.80 -17.72 4.11
N VAL A 227 14.75 -17.13 4.83
CA VAL A 227 14.48 -16.06 5.80
C VAL A 227 15.26 -14.82 5.38
N ALA A 228 14.54 -13.73 5.11
CA ALA A 228 15.14 -12.44 4.79
C ALA A 228 15.68 -11.77 6.07
N ASN A 229 17.00 -11.69 6.18
CA ASN A 229 17.66 -10.98 7.28
C ASN A 229 17.57 -9.46 7.07
N GLY A 230 17.35 -8.71 8.16
CA GLY A 230 17.10 -7.26 8.13
C GLY A 230 18.28 -6.37 7.71
N GLY A 231 19.45 -6.96 7.42
CA GLY A 231 20.63 -6.26 6.92
C GLY A 231 21.12 -6.86 5.59
N ASN A 232 21.23 -6.02 4.56
CA ASN A 232 21.95 -6.22 3.30
C ASN A 232 21.95 -7.63 2.66
N ASN A 233 20.99 -7.87 1.75
CA ASN A 233 21.11 -8.72 0.54
C ASN A 233 21.67 -10.15 0.62
N LEU A 234 21.84 -10.75 1.80
CA LEU A 234 22.37 -12.11 1.96
C LEU A 234 21.27 -13.09 2.39
N ILE A 235 20.69 -13.77 1.39
CA ILE A 235 20.00 -15.04 1.58
C ILE A 235 21.07 -16.07 1.97
N LEU A 236 21.13 -16.45 3.26
CA LEU A 236 22.07 -17.45 3.74
C LEU A 236 21.45 -18.86 3.66
N PRO A 237 22.04 -19.81 2.91
CA PRO A 237 21.71 -21.22 3.07
C PRO A 237 22.26 -21.74 4.42
N THR A 238 21.45 -22.51 5.15
CA THR A 238 21.80 -23.01 6.49
C THR A 238 22.98 -24.01 6.43
N PRO A 239 24.08 -23.82 7.19
CA PRO A 239 25.17 -24.79 7.24
C PRO A 239 24.79 -26.10 7.94
N ILE A 240 25.24 -27.23 7.40
CA ILE A 240 25.08 -28.56 8.01
C ILE A 240 26.15 -28.73 9.10
N ALA A 241 25.73 -28.84 10.36
CA ALA A 241 26.62 -29.17 11.48
C ALA A 241 26.57 -30.68 11.80
N TYR A 242 27.63 -31.42 11.44
CA TYR A 242 27.85 -32.78 11.92
C TYR A 242 28.16 -32.74 13.44
N GLY A 243 27.45 -33.55 14.23
CA GLY A 243 27.62 -33.54 15.69
C GLY A 243 28.77 -34.43 16.20
N LYS A 244 29.16 -34.20 17.47
CA LYS A 244 29.77 -35.21 18.36
C LYS A 244 29.53 -34.86 19.84
N LYS A 245 29.42 -35.90 20.68
CA LYS A 245 29.24 -35.84 22.14
C LYS A 245 30.59 -35.63 22.86
N GLY A 246 30.57 -35.17 24.12
CA GLY A 246 31.69 -35.36 25.06
C GLY A 246 31.70 -34.43 26.29
N GLU A 247 31.08 -34.88 27.37
CA GLU A 247 31.46 -34.76 28.80
C GLU A 247 31.98 -33.44 29.47
N GLN A 248 31.50 -33.24 30.71
CA GLN A 248 31.97 -32.34 31.78
C GLN A 248 32.85 -33.14 32.81
N PRO A 249 33.38 -32.63 33.95
CA PRO A 249 33.21 -31.31 34.62
C PRO A 249 34.49 -30.63 35.24
N GLU A 250 34.24 -29.46 35.87
CA GLU A 250 34.70 -29.04 37.23
C GLU A 250 35.83 -28.00 37.53
N GLU A 251 35.56 -27.24 38.62
CA GLU A 251 36.40 -26.46 39.57
C GLU A 251 36.95 -25.01 39.33
N LYS A 252 36.32 -24.05 40.06
CA LYS A 252 36.83 -23.06 41.05
C LYS A 252 37.80 -21.88 40.73
N ASN A 253 37.24 -20.68 41.00
CA ASN A 253 37.75 -19.56 41.84
C ASN A 253 38.76 -18.46 41.36
N SER A 254 38.36 -17.22 41.74
CA SER A 254 39.17 -16.07 42.25
C SER A 254 39.81 -15.01 41.32
N SER A 255 39.05 -13.93 41.11
CA SER A 255 39.37 -12.50 41.40
C SER A 255 40.57 -11.73 40.79
N ARG A 256 40.23 -10.51 40.33
CA ARG A 256 40.99 -9.22 40.20
C ARG A 256 41.79 -8.90 38.91
N LEU A 257 41.15 -8.05 38.09
CA LEU A 257 41.62 -6.75 37.58
C LEU A 257 43.01 -6.65 36.90
N ALA A 258 43.01 -6.56 35.56
CA ALA A 258 43.52 -5.38 34.80
C ALA A 258 43.33 -5.57 33.27
N GLY A 259 43.15 -4.46 32.53
CA GLY A 259 43.68 -4.33 31.16
C GLY A 259 42.84 -4.79 29.95
N GLU A 260 42.02 -3.88 29.43
CA GLU A 260 41.87 -3.55 27.98
C GLU A 260 41.21 -4.52 26.96
N ALA A 261 40.60 -3.86 25.94
CA ALA A 261 40.17 -4.38 24.63
C ALA A 261 39.13 -5.52 24.57
N VAL A 262 37.85 -5.18 24.78
CA VAL A 262 36.72 -5.96 24.23
C VAL A 262 35.90 -5.10 23.27
N LEU A 263 35.78 -5.58 22.03
CA LEU A 263 34.86 -5.05 21.03
C LEU A 263 33.43 -5.04 21.60
N GLN A 264 32.83 -3.86 21.72
CA GLN A 264 31.40 -3.76 22.03
C GLN A 264 30.59 -4.26 20.83
N GLN A 265 30.19 -5.53 20.88
CA GLN A 265 29.03 -5.99 20.12
C GLN A 265 27.83 -5.15 20.54
N SER A 266 27.31 -4.36 19.60
CA SER A 266 26.08 -3.59 19.74
C SER A 266 24.95 -4.53 20.15
N LYS A 267 24.32 -4.27 21.31
CA LYS A 267 23.11 -4.97 21.72
C LYS A 267 22.04 -4.80 20.63
N GLU A 268 21.61 -5.90 20.03
CA GLU A 268 20.42 -5.91 19.20
C GLU A 268 19.21 -5.43 20.00
N VAL A 269 18.34 -4.65 19.35
CA VAL A 269 17.15 -4.06 19.96
C VAL A 269 16.08 -5.16 20.14
N ALA A 270 16.19 -5.87 21.25
CA ALA A 270 15.23 -6.87 21.68
C ALA A 270 14.11 -6.24 22.52
N ASP A 271 13.15 -5.60 21.85
CA ASP A 271 11.75 -5.52 22.30
C ASP A 271 10.84 -5.04 21.16
N ILE A 272 10.47 -5.97 20.27
CA ILE A 272 9.49 -5.74 19.21
C ILE A 272 8.20 -6.46 19.61
N PRO A 273 7.01 -5.81 19.54
CA PRO A 273 5.73 -6.44 19.92
C PRO A 273 5.49 -7.84 19.33
N LYS A 274 4.68 -8.65 20.00
CA LYS A 274 4.24 -9.98 19.53
C LYS A 274 3.31 -9.87 18.30
N GLY A 275 3.85 -9.49 17.16
CA GLY A 275 3.14 -9.30 15.90
C GLY A 275 3.29 -10.44 14.90
N GLU A 276 2.43 -10.43 13.88
CA GLU A 276 2.54 -11.25 12.67
C GLU A 276 3.73 -10.77 11.82
N GLY A 277 4.43 -11.69 11.15
CA GLY A 277 5.44 -11.41 10.13
C GLY A 277 4.92 -11.66 8.73
N LEU A 278 5.54 -11.05 7.72
CA LEU A 278 5.21 -11.27 6.32
C LEU A 278 5.77 -12.61 5.81
N GLU A 279 4.98 -13.29 4.99
CA GLU A 279 5.36 -14.46 4.19
C GLU A 279 5.07 -14.21 2.71
N LEU A 280 6.06 -14.49 1.87
CA LEU A 280 5.97 -14.43 0.41
C LEU A 280 6.09 -15.85 -0.18
N ILE A 281 5.29 -16.17 -1.20
CA ILE A 281 5.51 -17.35 -2.03
C ILE A 281 5.45 -16.99 -3.50
N VAL A 282 6.54 -17.26 -4.23
CA VAL A 282 6.59 -17.10 -5.70
C VAL A 282 6.24 -18.41 -6.38
N VAL A 283 5.35 -18.34 -7.38
CA VAL A 283 5.09 -19.43 -8.32
C VAL A 283 5.42 -18.96 -9.73
N THR A 284 6.12 -19.79 -10.50
CA THR A 284 6.40 -19.57 -11.93
C THR A 284 6.04 -20.82 -12.73
N ALA A 285 6.01 -20.72 -14.06
CA ALA A 285 5.53 -21.78 -14.94
C ALA A 285 6.33 -23.11 -14.87
N ASN A 286 7.62 -23.06 -14.52
CA ASN A 286 8.57 -24.15 -14.73
C ASN A 286 9.54 -24.39 -13.55
N ALA A 287 9.25 -23.89 -12.35
CA ALA A 287 10.07 -24.09 -11.15
C ALA A 287 9.20 -24.34 -9.90
N GLU A 288 9.73 -25.08 -8.93
CA GLU A 288 9.09 -25.27 -7.62
C GLU A 288 8.88 -23.91 -6.91
N PRO A 289 7.83 -23.76 -6.08
CA PRO A 289 7.54 -22.47 -5.47
C PRO A 289 8.58 -22.09 -4.42
N VAL A 290 9.04 -20.85 -4.46
CA VAL A 290 10.02 -20.33 -3.49
C VAL A 290 9.27 -19.60 -2.38
N ARG A 291 9.43 -20.07 -1.14
CA ARG A 291 8.77 -19.56 0.06
C ARG A 291 9.79 -18.78 0.90
N VAL A 292 9.48 -17.50 1.16
CA VAL A 292 10.36 -16.56 1.86
C VAL A 292 9.62 -15.92 3.03
N LEU A 293 10.15 -16.08 4.23
CA LEU A 293 9.72 -15.37 5.43
C LEU A 293 10.46 -14.05 5.53
N VAL A 294 9.77 -12.97 5.93
CA VAL A 294 10.34 -11.65 6.17
C VAL A 294 9.98 -11.21 7.60
N PRO A 295 10.61 -11.76 8.67
CA PRO A 295 10.18 -11.55 10.06
C PRO A 295 10.35 -10.10 10.55
N ALA A 296 11.19 -9.32 9.87
CA ALA A 296 11.41 -7.89 10.10
C ALA A 296 10.25 -7.01 9.60
N ALA A 297 9.41 -7.51 8.68
CA ALA A 297 8.25 -6.81 8.16
C ALA A 297 7.00 -7.24 8.95
N THR A 298 6.68 -6.53 10.01
CA THR A 298 5.42 -6.78 10.74
C THR A 298 4.23 -6.17 10.02
N ARG A 299 3.05 -6.77 10.18
CA ARG A 299 1.79 -6.27 9.57
C ARG A 299 1.58 -4.78 9.80
N TRP A 300 1.72 -4.32 11.05
CA TRP A 300 1.56 -2.90 11.39
C TRP A 300 2.56 -2.00 10.62
N GLN A 301 3.85 -2.35 10.57
CA GLN A 301 4.86 -1.54 9.87
C GLN A 301 4.58 -1.46 8.36
N VAL A 302 4.21 -2.57 7.72
CA VAL A 302 3.95 -2.60 6.28
C VAL A 302 2.71 -1.75 5.94
N LEU A 303 1.63 -1.87 6.72
CA LEU A 303 0.42 -1.08 6.51
C LEU A 303 0.64 0.42 6.74
N GLN A 304 1.43 0.80 7.76
CA GLN A 304 1.81 2.20 7.96
C GLN A 304 2.66 2.77 6.82
N LEU A 305 3.57 1.99 6.23
CA LEU A 305 4.30 2.43 5.05
C LEU A 305 3.44 2.50 3.79
N ALA A 306 2.44 1.62 3.65
CA ALA A 306 1.48 1.68 2.54
C ALA A 306 0.62 2.95 2.59
N ASP A 307 0.07 3.26 3.76
CA ASP A 307 -0.66 4.51 4.03
C ASP A 307 0.22 5.76 3.82
N ALA A 308 1.47 5.73 4.32
CA ALA A 308 2.43 6.80 4.10
C ALA A 308 2.75 6.98 2.60
N LEU A 309 2.98 5.90 1.84
CA LEU A 309 3.24 5.96 0.40
C LEU A 309 2.06 6.59 -0.35
N GLN A 310 0.84 6.15 -0.07
CA GLN A 310 -0.37 6.69 -0.69
C GLN A 310 -0.58 8.17 -0.30
N SER A 311 -0.37 8.52 0.96
CA SER A 311 -0.47 9.89 1.47
C SER A 311 0.57 10.83 0.85
N GLU A 312 1.82 10.40 0.69
CA GLU A 312 2.87 11.18 0.01
C GLU A 312 2.56 11.39 -1.48
N ILE A 313 2.10 10.35 -2.19
CA ILE A 313 1.77 10.41 -3.62
C ILE A 313 0.56 11.32 -3.88
N THR A 314 -0.48 11.24 -3.05
CA THR A 314 -1.75 11.95 -3.26
C THR A 314 -1.72 13.41 -2.84
N ASN A 315 -0.85 13.78 -1.89
CA ASN A 315 -0.78 15.12 -1.32
C ASN A 315 -0.51 16.20 -2.39
N PRO A 316 -1.46 17.13 -2.66
CA PRO A 316 -1.29 18.14 -3.70
C PRO A 316 -0.06 19.04 -3.51
N ARG A 317 0.37 19.26 -2.26
CA ARG A 317 1.53 20.10 -1.92
C ARG A 317 2.87 19.40 -2.12
N ARG A 318 2.87 18.09 -2.40
CA ARG A 318 4.08 17.26 -2.59
C ARG A 318 4.23 16.69 -4.01
N ARG A 319 3.37 17.08 -4.96
CA ARG A 319 3.41 16.62 -6.37
C ARG A 319 4.67 17.01 -7.16
N SER A 320 5.51 17.88 -6.60
CA SER A 320 6.85 18.24 -7.11
C SER A 320 8.01 17.64 -6.29
N SER A 321 7.69 16.84 -5.27
CA SER A 321 8.63 16.17 -4.37
C SER A 321 8.93 14.75 -4.86
N ILE A 322 9.99 14.14 -4.31
CA ILE A 322 10.28 12.71 -4.41
C ILE A 322 10.17 12.00 -3.05
N SER A 323 9.57 12.65 -2.04
CA SER A 323 9.48 12.15 -0.65
C SER A 323 8.76 10.81 -0.52
N TYR A 324 7.85 10.48 -1.46
CA TYR A 324 7.22 9.16 -1.55
C TYR A 324 8.22 8.01 -1.75
N LEU A 325 9.43 8.28 -2.28
CA LEU A 325 10.43 7.24 -2.57
C LEU A 325 10.93 6.52 -1.31
N ASP A 326 10.95 7.17 -0.14
CA ASP A 326 11.38 6.52 1.11
C ASP A 326 10.44 5.36 1.47
N ALA A 327 9.12 5.62 1.50
CA ALA A 327 8.11 4.59 1.73
C ALA A 327 8.10 3.54 0.61
N ALA A 328 8.20 3.96 -0.66
CA ALA A 328 8.24 3.06 -1.82
C ALA A 328 9.43 2.09 -1.78
N GLN A 329 10.61 2.56 -1.37
CA GLN A 329 11.82 1.74 -1.25
C GLN A 329 11.77 0.81 -0.05
N LYS A 330 11.30 1.29 1.12
CA LYS A 330 11.11 0.44 2.30
C LYS A 330 10.12 -0.70 2.03
N LEU A 331 9.00 -0.40 1.36
CA LEU A 331 8.04 -1.42 0.90
C LEU A 331 8.65 -2.37 -0.13
N TYR A 332 9.37 -1.87 -1.14
CA TYR A 332 10.03 -2.74 -2.13
C TYR A 332 10.99 -3.74 -1.44
N ARG A 333 11.78 -3.29 -0.46
CA ARG A 333 12.72 -4.14 0.30
C ARG A 333 12.04 -5.29 1.05
N TRP A 334 10.77 -5.14 1.44
CA TRP A 334 10.01 -6.18 2.15
C TRP A 334 9.14 -7.02 1.22
N LEU A 335 8.51 -6.41 0.21
CA LEU A 335 7.50 -7.06 -0.63
C LEU A 335 8.06 -7.72 -1.89
N ILE A 336 9.18 -7.22 -2.44
CA ILE A 336 9.71 -7.64 -3.75
C ILE A 336 11.19 -8.04 -3.71
N ALA A 337 12.05 -7.31 -2.99
CA ALA A 337 13.48 -7.59 -2.97
C ALA A 337 13.85 -9.03 -2.53
N PRO A 338 13.16 -9.67 -1.56
CA PRO A 338 13.49 -11.04 -1.12
C PRO A 338 13.22 -12.13 -2.16
N ILE A 339 12.54 -11.79 -3.26
CA ILE A 339 12.09 -12.70 -4.32
C ILE A 339 12.51 -12.23 -5.73
N ALA A 340 13.31 -11.16 -5.82
CA ALA A 340 13.67 -10.54 -7.09
C ALA A 340 14.60 -11.42 -7.95
N ALA A 341 15.37 -12.31 -7.32
CA ALA A 341 16.26 -13.24 -8.02
C ALA A 341 15.45 -14.27 -8.83
N GLU A 342 14.39 -14.82 -8.24
CA GLU A 342 13.49 -15.81 -8.85
C GLU A 342 12.72 -15.22 -10.04
N LEU A 343 12.20 -13.99 -9.89
CA LEU A 343 11.53 -13.26 -10.97
C LEU A 343 12.50 -12.95 -12.14
N THR A 344 13.76 -12.63 -11.83
CA THR A 344 14.80 -12.39 -12.84
C THR A 344 15.20 -13.69 -13.54
N ALA A 345 15.44 -14.77 -12.79
CA ALA A 345 15.86 -16.07 -13.31
C ALA A 345 14.79 -16.73 -14.21
N SER A 346 13.52 -16.59 -13.84
CA SER A 346 12.39 -17.04 -14.66
C SER A 346 12.10 -16.14 -15.88
N LYS A 347 12.73 -14.96 -15.96
CA LYS A 347 12.48 -13.91 -16.97
C LYS A 347 11.01 -13.46 -16.95
N THR A 348 10.46 -13.20 -15.77
CA THR A 348 9.09 -12.70 -15.61
C THR A 348 8.90 -11.38 -16.36
N ASP A 349 7.79 -11.27 -17.09
CA ASP A 349 7.30 -10.07 -17.77
C ASP A 349 6.11 -9.45 -17.02
N ASN A 350 5.22 -10.28 -16.49
CA ASN A 350 3.98 -9.91 -15.81
C ASN A 350 3.92 -10.49 -14.40
N LEU A 351 3.46 -9.69 -13.44
CA LEU A 351 3.44 -10.00 -12.02
C LEU A 351 2.01 -9.97 -11.48
N ILE A 352 1.49 -11.15 -11.15
CA ILE A 352 0.23 -11.30 -10.44
C ILE A 352 0.52 -11.27 -8.94
N VAL A 353 -0.08 -10.33 -8.22
CA VAL A 353 -0.03 -10.28 -6.75
C VAL A 353 -1.34 -10.80 -6.19
N ILE A 354 -1.24 -11.67 -5.17
CA ILE A 354 -2.36 -12.23 -4.42
C ILE A 354 -2.16 -11.81 -2.95
N PRO A 355 -2.64 -10.61 -2.58
CA PRO A 355 -2.37 -10.02 -1.27
C PRO A 355 -3.43 -10.39 -0.22
N ALA A 356 -2.96 -10.75 0.97
CA ALA A 356 -3.77 -10.81 2.18
C ALA A 356 -4.40 -9.46 2.54
N ALA A 357 -5.35 -9.48 3.49
CA ALA A 357 -6.04 -8.30 3.98
C ALA A 357 -5.08 -7.17 4.41
N GLY A 358 -5.47 -5.94 4.10
CA GLY A 358 -4.69 -4.71 4.24
C GLY A 358 -3.62 -4.45 3.16
N LEU A 359 -3.15 -5.47 2.42
CA LEU A 359 -2.15 -5.27 1.34
C LEU A 359 -2.76 -4.99 -0.04
N ARG A 360 -4.10 -5.06 -0.15
CA ARG A 360 -4.86 -4.99 -1.41
C ARG A 360 -4.81 -3.61 -2.09
N SER A 361 -4.68 -2.53 -1.30
CA SER A 361 -4.59 -1.14 -1.77
C SER A 361 -3.16 -0.64 -2.02
N VAL A 362 -2.14 -1.48 -1.84
CA VAL A 362 -0.73 -1.08 -2.06
C VAL A 362 -0.52 -0.73 -3.54
N PRO A 363 0.01 0.46 -3.88
CA PRO A 363 0.30 0.82 -5.26
C PRO A 363 1.58 0.11 -5.75
N PHE A 364 1.48 -1.18 -6.04
CA PHE A 364 2.61 -2.04 -6.43
C PHE A 364 3.44 -1.46 -7.58
N ALA A 365 2.79 -0.84 -8.57
CA ALA A 365 3.45 -0.13 -9.68
C ALA A 365 4.42 0.98 -9.23
N ALA A 366 4.15 1.65 -8.10
CA ALA A 366 4.97 2.73 -7.53
C ALA A 366 6.03 2.26 -6.53
N LEU A 367 6.14 0.96 -6.23
CA LEU A 367 7.28 0.44 -5.45
C LEU A 367 8.58 0.68 -6.22
N HIS A 368 9.66 1.00 -5.53
CA HIS A 368 10.90 1.49 -6.16
C HIS A 368 12.12 0.73 -5.64
N ASP A 369 12.96 0.18 -6.52
CA ASP A 369 14.10 -0.66 -6.12
C ASP A 369 15.34 0.13 -5.68
N GLY A 370 15.30 1.45 -5.82
CA GLY A 370 16.41 2.38 -5.59
C GLY A 370 16.98 2.95 -6.88
N GLN A 371 16.66 2.34 -8.04
CA GLN A 371 17.05 2.81 -9.38
C GLN A 371 15.84 3.06 -10.29
N GLN A 372 14.81 2.22 -10.20
CA GLN A 372 13.62 2.28 -11.06
C GLN A 372 12.35 1.81 -10.34
N PHE A 373 11.18 2.14 -10.89
CA PHE A 373 9.90 1.64 -10.37
C PHE A 373 9.62 0.19 -10.78
N LEU A 374 8.80 -0.52 -10.01
CA LEU A 374 8.41 -1.91 -10.30
C LEU A 374 7.74 -2.04 -11.67
N ILE A 375 6.93 -1.05 -12.05
CA ILE A 375 6.24 -0.98 -13.35
C ILE A 375 7.20 -0.85 -14.54
N GLU A 376 8.44 -0.41 -14.33
CA GLU A 376 9.45 -0.39 -15.39
C GLU A 376 9.95 -1.81 -15.71
N LYS A 377 9.93 -2.70 -14.71
CA LYS A 377 10.42 -4.08 -14.80
C LYS A 377 9.33 -5.06 -15.25
N TYR A 378 8.13 -4.95 -14.68
CA TYR A 378 7.03 -5.91 -14.90
C TYR A 378 5.70 -5.19 -15.12
N SER A 379 4.81 -5.73 -15.96
CA SER A 379 3.38 -5.41 -15.83
C SER A 379 2.83 -5.98 -14.51
N THR A 380 1.84 -5.32 -13.91
CA THR A 380 1.35 -5.67 -12.57
C THR A 380 -0.16 -5.77 -12.54
N SER A 381 -0.67 -6.78 -11.82
CA SER A 381 -2.11 -6.97 -11.57
C SER A 381 -2.34 -7.59 -10.19
N VAL A 382 -3.49 -7.32 -9.59
CA VAL A 382 -3.93 -7.91 -8.32
C VAL A 382 -5.07 -8.90 -8.58
N ILE A 383 -5.07 -10.08 -7.96
CA ILE A 383 -6.25 -10.97 -8.00
C ILE A 383 -6.66 -11.43 -6.59
N PRO A 384 -7.96 -11.71 -6.35
CA PRO A 384 -8.41 -12.23 -5.06
C PRO A 384 -7.82 -13.60 -4.74
N SER A 385 -7.95 -14.52 -5.69
CA SER A 385 -7.29 -15.83 -5.73
C SER A 385 -7.38 -16.37 -7.16
N LEU A 386 -6.59 -17.39 -7.51
CA LEU A 386 -6.74 -18.10 -8.78
C LEU A 386 -8.07 -18.85 -8.86
N SER A 387 -8.57 -19.37 -7.73
CA SER A 387 -9.84 -20.11 -7.70
C SER A 387 -11.08 -19.23 -7.93
N LEU A 388 -10.96 -17.90 -7.73
CA LEU A 388 -12.01 -16.90 -7.98
C LEU A 388 -11.87 -16.17 -9.33
N THR A 389 -10.77 -16.37 -10.06
CA THR A 389 -10.44 -15.61 -11.27
C THR A 389 -10.46 -16.49 -12.51
N ASP A 390 -11.12 -16.07 -13.59
CA ASP A 390 -11.00 -16.74 -14.89
C ASP A 390 -9.66 -16.40 -15.54
N ILE A 391 -8.64 -17.22 -15.26
CA ILE A 391 -7.24 -17.06 -15.71
C ILE A 391 -6.96 -17.55 -17.13
N ARG A 392 -7.95 -17.51 -18.03
CA ARG A 392 -7.75 -17.82 -19.46
C ARG A 392 -7.40 -16.55 -20.22
N TYR A 393 -6.44 -16.62 -21.15
CA TYR A 393 -6.21 -15.50 -22.07
C TYR A 393 -7.44 -15.24 -22.93
N ASP A 394 -7.81 -13.97 -23.08
CA ASP A 394 -8.83 -13.48 -24.00
C ASP A 394 -8.25 -12.34 -24.83
N ASN A 395 -8.36 -12.39 -26.16
CA ASN A 395 -8.00 -11.24 -26.97
C ASN A 395 -9.09 -10.18 -26.91
N ILE A 396 -8.76 -8.97 -26.44
CA ILE A 396 -9.68 -7.83 -26.36
C ILE A 396 -9.25 -6.64 -27.23
N SER A 397 -8.26 -6.80 -28.14
CA SER A 397 -7.76 -5.74 -29.02
C SER A 397 -8.85 -5.12 -29.92
N ASP A 398 -9.86 -5.93 -30.27
CA ASP A 398 -10.94 -5.59 -31.19
C ASP A 398 -12.32 -5.65 -30.54
N ASP A 399 -12.39 -5.78 -29.20
CA ASP A 399 -13.64 -5.66 -28.46
C ASP A 399 -14.20 -4.23 -28.58
N GLU A 400 -15.48 -4.13 -28.95
CA GLU A 400 -16.17 -2.84 -28.95
C GLU A 400 -16.35 -2.30 -27.53
N VAL A 401 -16.09 -1.00 -27.36
CA VAL A 401 -16.22 -0.31 -26.07
C VAL A 401 -17.62 0.26 -25.91
N LEU A 402 -18.30 -0.02 -24.79
CA LEU A 402 -19.44 0.77 -24.31
C LEU A 402 -18.91 1.79 -23.29
N ALA A 403 -18.73 3.03 -23.73
CA ALA A 403 -18.28 4.12 -22.87
C ALA A 403 -19.48 4.95 -22.41
N MET A 404 -19.58 5.24 -21.12
CA MET A 404 -20.66 6.06 -20.57
C MET A 404 -20.10 6.99 -19.49
N GLY A 405 -20.60 8.23 -19.37
CA GLY A 405 -20.07 9.15 -18.38
C GLY A 405 -20.88 10.41 -18.10
N ILE A 406 -20.48 11.13 -17.06
CA ILE A 406 -21.08 12.41 -16.64
C ILE A 406 -19.99 13.48 -16.59
N SER A 407 -20.24 14.62 -17.24
CA SER A 407 -19.35 15.78 -17.26
C SER A 407 -19.84 16.94 -16.41
N VAL A 408 -21.15 17.03 -16.17
CA VAL A 408 -21.80 18.12 -15.39
C VAL A 408 -22.61 17.54 -14.22
N PHE A 409 -22.50 18.17 -13.06
CA PHE A 409 -23.14 17.74 -11.81
C PHE A 409 -23.74 18.95 -11.09
N GLU A 410 -24.80 18.74 -10.30
CA GLU A 410 -25.42 19.80 -9.49
C GLU A 410 -24.70 19.98 -8.14
N ASP A 411 -24.22 18.88 -7.54
CA ASP A 411 -23.68 18.82 -6.17
C ASP A 411 -22.16 18.57 -6.10
N LYS A 412 -21.50 18.36 -7.26
CA LYS A 412 -20.08 18.00 -7.36
C LYS A 412 -19.35 18.85 -8.41
N PRO A 413 -18.01 18.95 -8.38
CA PRO A 413 -17.24 19.64 -9.42
C PRO A 413 -17.46 18.99 -10.79
N PRO A 414 -17.53 19.78 -11.89
CA PRO A 414 -17.62 19.22 -13.24
C PRO A 414 -16.36 18.43 -13.61
N LEU A 415 -16.53 17.45 -14.51
CA LEU A 415 -15.47 16.65 -15.11
C LEU A 415 -15.39 16.96 -16.61
N PRO A 416 -14.83 18.12 -16.99
CA PRO A 416 -14.80 18.56 -18.38
C PRO A 416 -14.01 17.63 -19.31
N ALA A 417 -13.07 16.81 -18.82
CA ALA A 417 -12.37 15.85 -19.67
C ALA A 417 -13.27 14.73 -20.22
N VAL A 418 -14.34 14.35 -19.49
CA VAL A 418 -15.15 13.15 -19.77
C VAL A 418 -15.68 13.08 -21.21
N PRO A 419 -16.28 14.13 -21.82
CA PRO A 419 -16.75 14.05 -23.21
C PRO A 419 -15.62 13.73 -24.20
N VAL A 420 -14.43 14.26 -23.96
CA VAL A 420 -13.22 14.05 -24.78
C VAL A 420 -12.64 12.65 -24.54
N GLU A 421 -12.67 12.17 -23.30
CA GLU A 421 -12.29 10.80 -22.93
C GLU A 421 -13.17 9.78 -23.66
N LEU A 422 -14.50 9.88 -23.53
CA LEU A 422 -15.46 8.99 -24.18
C LEU A 422 -15.29 8.97 -25.71
N GLN A 423 -15.11 10.13 -26.34
CA GLN A 423 -14.88 10.23 -27.79
C GLN A 423 -13.56 9.56 -28.21
N THR A 424 -12.50 9.68 -27.41
CA THR A 424 -11.17 9.11 -27.69
C THR A 424 -11.15 7.59 -27.55
N ILE A 425 -11.83 7.05 -26.54
CA ILE A 425 -11.82 5.61 -26.24
C ILE A 425 -12.92 4.82 -26.97
N ALA A 426 -14.01 5.45 -27.39
CA ALA A 426 -15.11 4.80 -28.11
C ALA A 426 -15.53 5.57 -29.39
N PRO A 427 -14.60 5.79 -30.36
CA PRO A 427 -14.97 6.33 -31.66
C PRO A 427 -15.94 5.37 -32.40
N PRO A 428 -16.70 5.85 -33.39
CA PRO A 428 -17.83 5.10 -33.97
C PRO A 428 -17.49 3.74 -34.60
N ASP A 429 -16.23 3.51 -34.98
CA ASP A 429 -15.71 2.25 -35.52
C ASP A 429 -15.21 1.26 -34.44
N ARG A 430 -15.13 1.71 -33.18
CA ARG A 430 -14.61 0.93 -32.03
C ARG A 430 -15.55 0.89 -30.82
N GLY A 431 -16.74 1.49 -30.88
CA GLY A 431 -17.63 1.48 -29.73
C GLY A 431 -18.85 2.38 -29.84
N LYS A 432 -19.46 2.66 -28.68
CA LYS A 432 -20.51 3.66 -28.49
C LYS A 432 -20.26 4.45 -27.21
N SER A 433 -20.52 5.75 -27.26
CA SER A 433 -20.44 6.68 -26.13
C SER A 433 -21.83 7.19 -25.74
N PHE A 434 -22.12 7.32 -24.45
CA PHE A 434 -23.32 7.97 -23.92
C PHE A 434 -22.94 8.96 -22.80
N LEU A 435 -23.48 10.18 -22.85
CA LEU A 435 -23.05 11.28 -21.97
C LEU A 435 -24.23 11.87 -21.19
N ASN A 436 -23.97 12.28 -19.94
CA ASN A 436 -24.91 13.01 -19.08
C ASN A 436 -26.28 12.31 -19.03
N GLN A 437 -27.34 12.92 -19.56
CA GLN A 437 -28.73 12.39 -19.55
C GLN A 437 -28.86 10.96 -20.12
N GLU A 438 -27.93 10.53 -20.98
CA GLU A 438 -27.95 9.17 -21.54
C GLU A 438 -27.20 8.14 -20.67
N PHE A 439 -26.45 8.55 -19.66
CA PHE A 439 -25.75 7.66 -18.73
C PHE A 439 -26.63 7.28 -17.52
N THR A 440 -27.66 6.48 -17.81
CA THR A 440 -28.56 5.89 -16.82
C THR A 440 -28.34 4.38 -16.68
N LEU A 441 -28.76 3.81 -15.54
CA LEU A 441 -28.71 2.36 -15.33
C LEU A 441 -29.54 1.61 -16.39
N ALA A 442 -30.72 2.14 -16.71
CA ALA A 442 -31.62 1.57 -17.72
C ALA A 442 -30.97 1.57 -19.12
N ASN A 443 -30.26 2.62 -19.53
CA ASN A 443 -29.57 2.62 -20.81
C ASN A 443 -28.37 1.65 -20.82
N LEU A 444 -27.57 1.61 -19.76
CA LEU A 444 -26.47 0.63 -19.61
C LEU A 444 -26.97 -0.81 -19.80
N GLN A 445 -28.04 -1.19 -19.12
CA GLN A 445 -28.68 -2.49 -19.25
C GLN A 445 -29.25 -2.72 -20.66
N ALA A 446 -29.90 -1.71 -21.26
CA ALA A 446 -30.48 -1.79 -22.60
C ALA A 446 -29.42 -1.97 -23.71
N GLN A 447 -28.28 -1.26 -23.64
CA GLN A 447 -27.21 -1.41 -24.63
C GLN A 447 -26.57 -2.81 -24.54
N ARG A 448 -26.27 -3.29 -23.33
CA ARG A 448 -25.74 -4.65 -23.12
C ARG A 448 -26.72 -5.74 -23.56
N SER A 449 -28.03 -5.52 -23.39
CA SER A 449 -29.07 -6.45 -23.85
C SER A 449 -29.21 -6.50 -25.37
N ARG A 450 -28.86 -5.42 -26.09
CA ARG A 450 -28.94 -5.33 -27.55
C ARG A 450 -27.76 -5.99 -28.26
N ARG A 451 -26.55 -5.88 -27.71
CA ARG A 451 -25.35 -6.56 -28.21
C ARG A 451 -24.30 -6.71 -27.10
N PRO A 452 -23.45 -7.75 -27.13
CA PRO A 452 -22.30 -7.82 -26.24
C PRO A 452 -21.33 -6.67 -26.49
N PHE A 453 -20.72 -6.18 -25.42
CA PHE A 453 -19.57 -5.28 -25.44
C PHE A 453 -18.51 -5.90 -24.53
N GLY A 454 -17.36 -6.27 -25.09
CA GLY A 454 -16.30 -6.91 -24.32
C GLY A 454 -15.60 -5.95 -23.37
N VAL A 455 -15.62 -4.65 -23.67
CA VAL A 455 -15.15 -3.59 -22.77
C VAL A 455 -16.29 -2.63 -22.41
N ILE A 456 -16.43 -2.32 -21.12
CA ILE A 456 -17.33 -1.28 -20.62
C ILE A 456 -16.48 -0.26 -19.86
N HIS A 457 -16.75 1.02 -20.08
CA HIS A 457 -16.04 2.13 -19.45
C HIS A 457 -17.02 3.12 -18.83
N LEU A 458 -16.86 3.42 -17.54
CA LEU A 458 -17.71 4.33 -16.79
C LEU A 458 -16.85 5.51 -16.29
N ALA A 459 -17.12 6.73 -16.77
CA ALA A 459 -16.36 7.95 -16.47
C ALA A 459 -17.23 8.97 -15.70
N THR A 460 -17.01 9.09 -14.39
CA THR A 460 -17.91 9.84 -13.49
C THR A 460 -17.28 10.05 -12.11
N HIS A 461 -17.99 10.69 -11.19
CA HIS A 461 -17.66 10.63 -9.77
C HIS A 461 -18.11 9.32 -9.15
N SER A 462 -17.28 8.77 -8.27
CA SER A 462 -17.64 7.73 -7.33
C SER A 462 -17.22 8.13 -5.94
N GLU A 463 -17.88 7.60 -4.93
CA GLU A 463 -17.58 7.89 -3.54
C GLU A 463 -17.51 6.57 -2.78
N PHE A 464 -16.33 6.26 -2.24
CA PHE A 464 -16.16 5.13 -1.32
C PHE A 464 -16.22 5.66 0.12
N GLN A 465 -17.28 5.27 0.85
CA GLN A 465 -17.48 5.60 2.27
C GLN A 465 -17.33 4.34 3.12
N PRO A 466 -16.44 4.34 4.14
CA PRO A 466 -16.30 3.24 5.08
C PRO A 466 -17.58 2.96 5.89
N GLY A 467 -17.78 1.71 6.27
CA GLY A 467 -18.99 1.22 6.95
C GLY A 467 -19.92 0.46 5.99
N GLU A 468 -21.23 0.58 6.19
CA GLU A 468 -22.22 -0.18 5.40
C GLU A 468 -22.00 -0.01 3.89
N PRO A 469 -21.94 -1.10 3.09
CA PRO A 469 -21.61 -1.05 1.66
C PRO A 469 -22.46 -0.05 0.86
N SER A 470 -23.75 0.07 1.19
CA SER A 470 -24.72 0.99 0.58
C SER A 470 -24.38 2.48 0.70
N ASN A 471 -23.45 2.87 1.58
CA ASN A 471 -22.93 4.25 1.63
C ASN A 471 -22.00 4.58 0.45
N SER A 472 -21.44 3.57 -0.20
CA SER A 472 -20.53 3.71 -1.35
C SER A 472 -21.29 3.61 -2.67
N TYR A 473 -21.05 4.55 -3.58
CA TYR A 473 -21.73 4.57 -4.89
C TYR A 473 -20.87 5.05 -6.07
N ILE A 474 -21.27 4.64 -7.28
CA ILE A 474 -20.90 5.26 -8.56
C ILE A 474 -22.06 6.18 -8.98
N GLN A 475 -21.76 7.44 -9.33
CA GLN A 475 -22.79 8.38 -9.76
C GLN A 475 -23.21 8.09 -11.21
N LEU A 476 -24.48 7.72 -11.39
CA LEU A 476 -25.17 7.73 -12.70
C LEU A 476 -25.98 9.03 -12.82
N TRP A 477 -26.53 9.32 -13.99
CA TRP A 477 -27.25 10.59 -14.19
C TRP A 477 -28.52 10.70 -13.34
N ASP A 478 -29.28 9.61 -13.27
CA ASP A 478 -30.59 9.52 -12.64
C ASP A 478 -30.56 8.89 -11.24
N THR A 479 -29.47 8.22 -10.88
CA THR A 479 -29.35 7.47 -9.62
C THR A 479 -27.91 7.32 -9.14
N LYS A 480 -27.73 6.82 -7.92
CA LYS A 480 -26.45 6.41 -7.34
C LYS A 480 -26.42 4.89 -7.33
N LEU A 481 -25.59 4.28 -8.17
CA LEU A 481 -25.40 2.82 -8.22
C LEU A 481 -24.55 2.41 -7.01
N GLN A 482 -25.17 1.74 -6.05
CA GLN A 482 -24.51 1.33 -4.80
C GLN A 482 -23.60 0.11 -5.03
N ILE A 483 -22.64 -0.09 -4.13
CA ILE A 483 -21.60 -1.10 -4.30
C ILE A 483 -22.15 -2.54 -4.24
N ASP A 484 -23.25 -2.76 -3.50
CA ASP A 484 -23.98 -4.03 -3.35
C ASP A 484 -24.89 -4.30 -4.56
N GLU A 485 -25.45 -3.26 -5.18
CA GLU A 485 -26.18 -3.36 -6.46
C GLU A 485 -25.30 -3.85 -7.63
N MET A 486 -23.96 -3.73 -7.54
CA MET A 486 -23.03 -4.21 -8.56
C MET A 486 -23.20 -5.69 -8.92
N GLN A 487 -23.61 -6.54 -7.96
CA GLN A 487 -23.87 -7.97 -8.22
C GLN A 487 -25.07 -8.19 -9.16
N GLN A 488 -26.07 -7.30 -9.09
CA GLN A 488 -27.29 -7.38 -9.89
C GLN A 488 -27.02 -7.08 -11.37
N LEU A 489 -25.89 -6.45 -11.70
CA LEU A 489 -25.51 -6.11 -13.06
C LEU A 489 -25.03 -7.31 -13.88
N ARG A 490 -24.65 -8.44 -13.25
CA ARG A 490 -24.28 -9.70 -13.93
C ARG A 490 -23.34 -9.46 -15.12
N TRP A 491 -22.12 -9.03 -14.82
CA TRP A 491 -21.12 -8.65 -15.83
C TRP A 491 -20.64 -9.82 -16.71
N ASN A 492 -21.01 -11.05 -16.36
CA ASN A 492 -20.83 -12.25 -17.19
C ASN A 492 -21.92 -12.42 -18.28
N GLU A 493 -23.02 -11.66 -18.24
CA GLU A 493 -24.21 -11.84 -19.10
C GLU A 493 -24.73 -10.51 -19.69
N PRO A 494 -24.35 -10.14 -20.93
CA PRO A 494 -23.27 -10.75 -21.73
C PRO A 494 -21.89 -10.52 -21.10
N PRO A 495 -20.88 -11.34 -21.44
CA PRO A 495 -19.55 -11.27 -20.84
C PRO A 495 -18.84 -9.95 -21.07
N VAL A 496 -18.34 -9.36 -19.98
CA VAL A 496 -17.44 -8.21 -19.97
C VAL A 496 -16.03 -8.71 -19.66
N ASN A 497 -15.15 -8.62 -20.65
CA ASN A 497 -13.75 -8.99 -20.52
C ASN A 497 -12.96 -7.92 -19.73
N LEU A 498 -13.38 -6.65 -19.80
CA LEU A 498 -12.79 -5.54 -19.03
C LEU A 498 -13.84 -4.49 -18.65
N LEU A 499 -14.01 -4.23 -17.35
CA LEU A 499 -14.73 -3.07 -16.83
C LEU A 499 -13.74 -1.99 -16.40
N VAL A 500 -13.78 -0.81 -17.02
CA VAL A 500 -12.97 0.35 -16.61
C VAL A 500 -13.83 1.29 -15.78
N LEU A 501 -13.45 1.48 -14.52
CA LEU A 501 -14.08 2.41 -13.59
C LEU A 501 -13.21 3.68 -13.53
N SER A 502 -13.41 4.57 -14.50
CA SER A 502 -12.73 5.87 -14.64
C SER A 502 -13.35 6.90 -13.68
N ALA A 503 -13.27 6.57 -12.39
CA ALA A 503 -13.86 7.32 -11.29
C ALA A 503 -12.99 7.14 -10.04
N CYS A 504 -13.09 8.07 -9.09
CA CYS A 504 -12.20 8.17 -7.93
C CYS A 504 -12.34 7.03 -6.91
N SER A 505 -11.20 6.56 -6.37
CA SER A 505 -11.12 5.60 -5.27
C SER A 505 -11.88 4.28 -5.52
N THR A 506 -12.01 3.82 -6.77
CA THR A 506 -12.83 2.65 -7.17
C THR A 506 -12.19 1.27 -6.92
N ALA A 507 -10.88 1.23 -6.73
CA ALA A 507 -10.11 0.07 -6.23
C ALA A 507 -9.76 0.19 -4.74
N LEU A 508 -10.16 1.27 -4.07
CA LEU A 508 -10.01 1.44 -2.63
C LEU A 508 -11.19 0.79 -1.90
N GLY A 509 -10.91 0.23 -0.73
CA GLY A 509 -11.90 -0.28 0.21
C GLY A 509 -11.51 -0.01 1.67
N ASP A 510 -12.40 -0.35 2.60
CA ASP A 510 -12.12 -0.47 4.03
C ASP A 510 -12.09 -1.95 4.46
N GLU A 511 -12.02 -2.25 5.76
CA GLU A 511 -12.02 -3.64 6.26
C GLU A 511 -13.27 -4.46 5.84
N GLN A 512 -14.35 -3.79 5.38
CA GLN A 512 -15.62 -4.40 4.96
C GLN A 512 -15.77 -4.46 3.43
N ALA A 513 -14.99 -3.67 2.68
CA ALA A 513 -15.01 -3.65 1.20
C ALA A 513 -13.61 -3.49 0.53
N GLU A 514 -12.52 -4.03 1.10
CA GLU A 514 -11.08 -3.87 0.73
C GLU A 514 -10.65 -3.85 -0.76
N LEU A 515 -11.41 -4.42 -1.71
CA LEU A 515 -11.11 -4.32 -3.17
C LEU A 515 -12.00 -3.32 -3.92
N GLY A 516 -12.85 -2.60 -3.20
CA GLY A 516 -13.80 -1.62 -3.73
C GLY A 516 -14.76 -2.18 -4.77
N PHE A 517 -15.25 -1.28 -5.63
CA PHE A 517 -16.10 -1.59 -6.78
C PHE A 517 -15.45 -2.57 -7.73
N ALA A 518 -14.12 -2.54 -7.86
CA ALA A 518 -13.38 -3.40 -8.77
C ALA A 518 -13.40 -4.88 -8.35
N GLY A 519 -13.21 -5.15 -7.05
CA GLY A 519 -13.38 -6.50 -6.50
C GLY A 519 -14.79 -7.02 -6.69
N LEU A 520 -15.79 -6.20 -6.38
CA LEU A 520 -17.21 -6.55 -6.55
C LEU A 520 -17.61 -6.70 -8.02
N ALA A 521 -17.02 -5.94 -8.95
CA ALA A 521 -17.24 -6.13 -10.38
C ALA A 521 -16.72 -7.49 -10.89
N VAL A 522 -15.52 -7.90 -10.44
CA VAL A 522 -14.97 -9.23 -10.77
C VAL A 522 -15.80 -10.34 -10.12
N ALA A 523 -16.21 -10.15 -8.86
CA ALA A 523 -17.13 -11.03 -8.14
C ALA A 523 -18.46 -11.23 -8.88
N ALA A 524 -19.00 -10.14 -9.42
CA ALA A 524 -20.23 -10.06 -10.22
C ALA A 524 -20.03 -10.48 -11.70
N GLY A 525 -18.88 -11.04 -12.06
CA GLY A 525 -18.66 -11.75 -13.31
C GLY A 525 -17.84 -11.03 -14.39
N ALA A 526 -17.30 -9.84 -14.13
CA ALA A 526 -16.34 -9.22 -15.03
C ALA A 526 -15.02 -10.01 -14.98
N LYS A 527 -14.38 -10.30 -16.10
CA LYS A 527 -13.10 -11.02 -16.06
C LYS A 527 -11.98 -10.20 -15.44
N SER A 528 -12.04 -8.89 -15.67
CA SER A 528 -11.05 -7.91 -15.22
C SER A 528 -11.75 -6.57 -14.92
N ALA A 529 -11.27 -5.86 -13.91
CA ALA A 529 -11.62 -4.47 -13.64
C ALA A 529 -10.35 -3.60 -13.65
N LEU A 530 -10.41 -2.42 -14.26
CA LEU A 530 -9.38 -1.38 -14.16
C LEU A 530 -9.97 -0.23 -13.34
N ALA A 531 -9.35 0.07 -12.21
CA ALA A 531 -9.93 0.97 -11.21
C ALA A 531 -8.86 1.73 -10.41
N SER A 532 -9.26 2.82 -9.77
CA SER A 532 -8.34 3.80 -9.16
C SER A 532 -8.17 3.60 -7.64
N LEU A 533 -6.93 3.73 -7.16
CA LEU A 533 -6.55 3.60 -5.76
C LEU A 533 -6.77 4.89 -4.94
N TRP A 534 -7.13 6.02 -5.57
CA TRP A 534 -7.32 7.31 -4.91
C TRP A 534 -8.09 8.31 -5.78
N GLU A 535 -8.28 9.53 -5.26
CA GLU A 535 -8.83 10.70 -5.97
C GLU A 535 -7.94 11.12 -7.15
N VAL A 536 -8.40 10.85 -8.36
CA VAL A 536 -7.66 11.10 -9.61
C VAL A 536 -7.82 12.53 -10.13
N SER A 537 -6.90 12.95 -10.99
CA SER A 537 -7.00 14.22 -11.70
C SER A 537 -7.70 14.00 -13.03
N ASP A 538 -8.75 14.76 -13.32
CA ASP A 538 -9.54 14.73 -14.57
C ASP A 538 -8.62 14.73 -15.81
N GLU A 539 -7.72 15.70 -15.88
CA GLU A 539 -6.74 15.81 -16.98
C GLU A 539 -5.67 14.70 -17.00
N GLY A 540 -5.34 14.11 -15.85
CA GLY A 540 -4.42 12.99 -15.74
C GLY A 540 -5.04 11.66 -16.18
N THR A 541 -6.30 11.43 -15.81
CA THR A 541 -7.11 10.26 -16.18
C THR A 541 -7.34 10.23 -17.69
N LEU A 542 -7.70 11.36 -18.31
CA LEU A 542 -7.77 11.48 -19.77
C LEU A 542 -6.46 11.07 -20.45
N GLY A 543 -5.33 11.55 -19.93
CA GLY A 543 -4.00 11.18 -20.42
C GLY A 543 -3.71 9.67 -20.30
N LEU A 544 -4.02 9.07 -19.16
CA LEU A 544 -3.82 7.64 -18.92
C LEU A 544 -4.75 6.77 -19.78
N MET A 545 -6.04 7.10 -19.86
CA MET A 545 -7.05 6.30 -20.55
C MET A 545 -6.93 6.39 -22.07
N ALA A 546 -6.67 7.59 -22.61
CA ALA A 546 -6.39 7.76 -24.04
C ALA A 546 -5.18 6.94 -24.50
N GLU A 547 -4.12 6.85 -23.68
CA GLU A 547 -2.96 6.03 -23.98
C GLU A 547 -3.22 4.54 -23.69
N PHE A 548 -3.90 4.18 -22.60
CA PHE A 548 -4.26 2.79 -22.26
C PHE A 548 -5.06 2.11 -23.38
N TYR A 549 -6.14 2.74 -23.85
CA TYR A 549 -6.95 2.18 -24.94
C TYR A 549 -6.18 2.08 -26.25
N ARG A 550 -5.28 3.03 -26.54
CA ARG A 550 -4.39 2.93 -27.70
C ARG A 550 -3.43 1.75 -27.57
N GLN A 551 -2.86 1.54 -26.39
CA GLN A 551 -1.95 0.43 -26.11
C GLN A 551 -2.65 -0.92 -26.21
N LEU A 552 -3.88 -1.02 -25.69
CA LEU A 552 -4.72 -2.20 -25.74
C LEU A 552 -5.09 -2.63 -27.18
N ARG A 553 -5.23 -1.65 -28.09
CA ARG A 553 -5.49 -1.86 -29.53
C ARG A 553 -4.26 -2.30 -30.33
N ILE A 554 -3.06 -2.36 -29.73
CA ILE A 554 -1.85 -2.87 -30.38
C ILE A 554 -1.75 -4.36 -30.06
N PRO A 555 -2.14 -5.29 -30.97
CA PRO A 555 -2.29 -6.70 -30.62
C PRO A 555 -0.96 -7.37 -30.19
N GLN A 556 0.18 -6.89 -30.70
CA GLN A 556 1.50 -7.42 -30.38
C GLN A 556 2.58 -6.35 -30.25
N ARG A 557 3.53 -6.59 -29.35
CA ARG A 557 4.73 -5.78 -29.08
C ARG A 557 5.93 -6.71 -28.86
N GLU A 558 7.04 -6.44 -29.53
CA GLU A 558 8.31 -7.19 -29.36
C GLU A 558 8.16 -8.73 -29.53
N GLY A 559 7.22 -9.17 -30.37
CA GLY A 559 6.90 -10.58 -30.61
C GLY A 559 6.00 -11.24 -29.55
N LYS A 560 5.48 -10.47 -28.59
CA LYS A 560 4.52 -10.89 -27.56
C LYS A 560 3.15 -10.27 -27.81
N VAL A 561 2.09 -10.91 -27.35
CA VAL A 561 0.73 -10.36 -27.32
C VAL A 561 0.65 -9.27 -26.24
N THR A 562 -0.03 -8.17 -26.55
CA THR A 562 -0.27 -7.10 -25.57
C THR A 562 -1.46 -7.47 -24.69
N ILE A 563 -1.16 -8.01 -23.51
CA ILE A 563 -2.16 -8.34 -22.49
C ILE A 563 -2.69 -7.09 -21.77
N LYS A 564 -3.83 -7.19 -21.08
CA LYS A 564 -4.47 -6.05 -20.39
C LYS A 564 -3.52 -5.32 -19.43
N ALA A 565 -2.76 -6.07 -18.64
CA ALA A 565 -1.78 -5.51 -17.69
C ALA A 565 -0.59 -4.83 -18.38
N GLU A 566 -0.18 -5.29 -19.56
CA GLU A 566 0.90 -4.67 -20.34
C GLU A 566 0.42 -3.40 -21.05
N ALA A 567 -0.83 -3.36 -21.52
CA ALA A 567 -1.43 -2.14 -22.05
C ALA A 567 -1.46 -1.01 -20.99
N LEU A 568 -1.83 -1.34 -19.75
CA LEU A 568 -1.78 -0.39 -18.62
C LEU A 568 -0.34 0.05 -18.34
N ARG A 569 0.59 -0.89 -18.18
CA ARG A 569 2.02 -0.60 -18.00
C ARG A 569 2.55 0.35 -19.06
N GLN A 570 2.28 0.09 -20.33
CA GLN A 570 2.80 0.94 -21.41
C GLN A 570 2.27 2.38 -21.35
N ALA A 571 1.02 2.60 -20.93
CA ALA A 571 0.48 3.92 -20.67
C ALA A 571 1.16 4.60 -19.47
N GLN A 572 1.33 3.87 -18.37
CA GLN A 572 2.05 4.34 -17.18
C GLN A 572 3.49 4.73 -17.51
N LEU A 573 4.18 3.96 -18.37
CA LEU A 573 5.54 4.25 -18.81
C LEU A 573 5.63 5.47 -19.73
N GLN A 574 4.65 5.76 -20.59
CA GLN A 574 4.67 7.01 -21.35
C GLN A 574 4.45 8.22 -20.43
N MET A 575 3.57 8.12 -19.43
CA MET A 575 3.34 9.19 -18.46
C MET A 575 4.56 9.43 -17.57
N LEU A 576 5.11 8.38 -16.93
CA LEU A 576 6.32 8.42 -16.11
C LEU A 576 7.49 9.09 -16.84
N ARG A 577 7.68 8.78 -18.12
CA ARG A 577 8.75 9.35 -18.97
C ARG A 577 8.46 10.77 -19.47
N GLY A 578 7.36 11.41 -19.04
CA GLY A 578 6.97 12.76 -19.46
C GLY A 578 6.51 12.86 -20.92
N ARG A 579 6.28 11.73 -21.59
CA ARG A 579 5.89 11.66 -23.00
C ARG A 579 4.42 12.00 -23.21
N VAL A 580 3.57 11.67 -22.23
CA VAL A 580 2.20 12.17 -22.13
C VAL A 580 2.22 13.47 -21.33
N ARG A 581 1.78 14.57 -21.95
CA ARG A 581 1.80 15.91 -21.35
C ARG A 581 0.68 16.79 -21.88
N ILE A 582 0.32 17.78 -21.09
CA ILE A 582 -0.56 18.88 -21.51
C ILE A 582 0.34 20.00 -22.02
N GLN A 583 0.11 20.45 -23.24
CA GLN A 583 0.89 21.52 -23.87
C GLN A 583 0.06 22.25 -24.92
N ASP A 584 0.04 23.58 -24.88
CA ASP A 584 -0.73 24.45 -25.79
C ASP A 584 -2.25 24.15 -25.79
N GLY A 585 -2.82 23.79 -24.64
CA GLY A 585 -4.24 23.40 -24.53
C GLY A 585 -4.58 22.04 -25.16
N MET A 586 -3.57 21.21 -25.48
CA MET A 586 -3.76 19.86 -26.02
C MET A 586 -3.11 18.82 -25.10
N LEU A 587 -3.74 17.65 -25.00
CA LEU A 587 -3.04 16.43 -24.59
C LEU A 587 -2.16 15.98 -25.77
N ARG A 588 -0.85 16.02 -25.56
CA ARG A 588 0.17 15.56 -26.51
C ARG A 588 0.82 14.28 -26.00
N VAL A 589 1.11 13.38 -26.93
CA VAL A 589 1.92 12.18 -26.68
C VAL A 589 3.12 12.19 -27.61
N GLU A 590 4.32 12.00 -27.07
CA GLU A 590 5.55 11.98 -27.87
C GLU A 590 5.56 10.82 -28.88
N GLY A 591 6.01 11.10 -30.11
CA GLY A 591 6.00 10.12 -31.21
C GLY A 591 4.63 9.92 -31.87
N ARG A 592 3.65 10.79 -31.57
CA ARG A 592 2.30 10.78 -32.17
C ARG A 592 1.99 12.10 -32.87
N ASN A 593 1.24 12.00 -33.96
CA ASN A 593 0.73 13.15 -34.73
C ASN A 593 -0.73 13.48 -34.39
N ASP A 594 -1.45 12.54 -33.78
CA ASP A 594 -2.80 12.74 -33.27
C ASP A 594 -2.75 13.47 -31.93
N VAL A 595 -3.40 14.64 -31.90
CA VAL A 595 -3.54 15.52 -30.73
C VAL A 595 -4.98 15.47 -30.24
N VAL A 596 -5.15 15.46 -28.92
CA VAL A 596 -6.48 15.53 -28.29
C VAL A 596 -6.62 16.93 -27.69
N THR A 597 -7.45 17.76 -28.31
CA THR A 597 -7.75 19.11 -27.82
C THR A 597 -8.45 19.02 -26.47
N LEU A 598 -7.97 19.80 -25.49
CA LEU A 598 -8.62 19.86 -24.18
C LEU A 598 -9.82 20.83 -24.22
N PRO A 599 -10.84 20.61 -23.38
CA PRO A 599 -11.83 21.63 -23.05
C PRO A 599 -11.16 22.90 -22.51
N ASP A 600 -11.78 24.06 -22.75
CA ASP A 600 -11.25 25.36 -22.32
C ASP A 600 -10.96 25.41 -20.81
N GLU A 601 -11.80 24.78 -19.98
CA GLU A 601 -11.69 24.71 -18.51
C GLU A 601 -10.44 23.95 -18.02
N LEU A 602 -9.86 23.11 -18.88
CA LEU A 602 -8.60 22.41 -18.66
C LEU A 602 -7.44 23.12 -19.36
N ALA A 603 -7.64 23.66 -20.57
CA ALA A 603 -6.63 24.39 -21.31
C ALA A 603 -6.12 25.63 -20.55
N VAL A 604 -6.99 26.37 -19.86
CA VAL A 604 -6.60 27.53 -19.02
C VAL A 604 -5.70 27.18 -17.83
N ARG A 605 -5.54 25.89 -17.49
CA ARG A 605 -4.65 25.43 -16.39
C ARG A 605 -3.18 25.41 -16.80
N GLY A 606 -2.88 25.60 -18.09
CA GLY A 606 -1.54 25.68 -18.65
C GLY A 606 -0.80 24.34 -18.78
N ASP A 607 0.41 24.43 -19.32
CA ASP A 607 1.27 23.29 -19.62
C ASP A 607 1.63 22.46 -18.37
N ARG A 608 1.54 21.14 -18.48
CA ARG A 608 1.78 20.20 -17.37
C ARG A 608 2.40 18.88 -17.84
N ILE A 609 3.44 18.45 -17.14
CA ILE A 609 4.03 17.11 -17.31
C ILE A 609 3.35 16.16 -16.33
N LEU A 610 2.83 15.02 -16.81
CA LEU A 610 2.04 14.06 -16.03
C LEU A 610 2.90 12.90 -15.46
N SER A 611 4.17 13.16 -15.13
CA SER A 611 5.16 12.15 -14.74
C SER A 611 5.18 11.79 -13.26
N HIS A 612 4.55 12.58 -12.39
CA HIS A 612 4.44 12.24 -10.97
C HIS A 612 3.55 10.98 -10.76
N PRO A 613 3.90 10.04 -9.85
CA PRO A 613 3.12 8.81 -9.61
C PRO A 613 1.63 9.03 -9.35
N TYR A 614 1.26 10.20 -8.82
CA TYR A 614 -0.14 10.61 -8.64
C TYR A 614 -1.01 10.40 -9.89
N TYR A 615 -0.45 10.62 -11.09
CA TYR A 615 -1.19 10.52 -12.35
C TYR A 615 -1.18 9.10 -12.94
N TRP A 616 -0.04 8.39 -12.88
CA TRP A 616 0.11 7.09 -13.55
C TRP A 616 -0.04 5.88 -12.63
N ALA A 617 0.39 5.96 -11.37
CA ALA A 617 0.28 4.84 -10.43
C ALA A 617 -1.12 4.70 -9.82
N ALA A 618 -2.06 5.58 -10.19
CA ALA A 618 -3.39 5.64 -9.62
C ALA A 618 -4.26 4.42 -9.97
N PHE A 619 -4.08 3.83 -11.15
CA PHE A 619 -4.93 2.72 -11.60
C PHE A 619 -4.22 1.37 -11.50
N THR A 620 -4.98 0.34 -11.16
CA THR A 620 -4.55 -1.06 -11.08
C THR A 620 -5.54 -1.99 -11.78
N THR A 621 -5.02 -3.06 -12.39
CA THR A 621 -5.85 -4.14 -12.96
C THR A 621 -6.14 -5.16 -11.87
N ILE A 622 -7.43 -5.37 -11.58
CA ILE A 622 -7.95 -6.38 -10.67
C ILE A 622 -8.60 -7.50 -11.48
N GLY A 623 -8.29 -8.76 -11.16
CA GLY A 623 -8.75 -9.92 -11.94
C GLY A 623 -7.80 -10.28 -13.08
N ASN A 624 -8.32 -10.90 -14.14
CA ASN A 624 -7.52 -11.52 -15.20
C ASN A 624 -6.59 -10.50 -15.93
N PRO A 625 -5.25 -10.64 -15.86
CA PRO A 625 -4.34 -9.70 -16.52
C PRO A 625 -4.12 -9.96 -18.01
N TRP A 626 -4.43 -11.18 -18.47
CA TRP A 626 -4.15 -11.67 -19.82
C TRP A 626 -5.15 -11.11 -20.84
#